data_AF-A0A534PKH2-F1
#
_entry.id   AF-A0A534PKH2-F1
#
_cell.length_a   1.000
_cell.length_b   1.000
_cell.length_c   1.000
_cell.angle_alpha   90.00
_cell.angle_beta   90.00
_cell.angle_gamma   90.00
#
_symmetry.space_group_name_H-M   'P 1'
#
loop_
_entity.id
_entity.type
_entity.pdbx_description
1 polymer ?
#
loop_
_entity_poly.entity_id
_entity_poly.type
_entity_poly.pdbx_seq_one_letter_code
_entity_poly.pdbx_strand_id
1 'polypeptide(L)'
;IGAGGGTITEIAFRAHSESPPFAAPIASIQINLSTTANAADGLSTTFADNVGADDTTVFGPAPFAVSSAQPANFTHTAKPFEIVFPLLTPFFYDPALGNLILDMRIPVQAAQPLLATTAFDGSVSGSDATSRVYSYYNGVNSPIADQVSTLGLITRFTATPVPEPGTAVLFALGLAALAGCTRRGT
;
A
#
# COMPACT_ATOMS: atom_id res chain seq x y z
N ILE A 1 -8.49 -5.46 -6.68
CA ILE A 1 -9.68 -5.66 -5.83
C ILE A 1 -10.87 -5.01 -6.52
N GLY A 2 -12.05 -5.62 -6.46
CA GLY A 2 -13.28 -5.08 -7.07
C GLY A 2 -13.95 -4.04 -6.18
N ALA A 3 -15.16 -3.63 -6.56
CA ALA A 3 -15.95 -2.63 -5.81
C ALA A 3 -16.36 -3.10 -4.41
N GLY A 4 -16.39 -4.42 -4.15
CA GLY A 4 -16.64 -4.99 -2.83
C GLY A 4 -15.43 -4.97 -1.87
N GLY A 5 -14.31 -4.39 -2.30
CA GLY A 5 -13.08 -4.34 -1.51
C GLY A 5 -12.32 -5.66 -1.43
N GLY A 6 -11.35 -5.71 -0.52
CA GLY A 6 -10.57 -6.91 -0.25
C GLY A 6 -9.64 -6.75 0.95
N THR A 7 -9.28 -7.89 1.54
CA THR A 7 -8.36 -7.93 2.67
C THR A 7 -6.93 -8.04 2.17
N ILE A 8 -6.14 -7.00 2.39
CA ILE A 8 -4.70 -6.97 2.13
C ILE A 8 -4.00 -7.77 3.22
N THR A 9 -3.07 -8.63 2.82
CA THR A 9 -2.29 -9.50 3.72
C THR A 9 -0.78 -9.38 3.52
N GLU A 10 -0.34 -8.74 2.44
CA GLU A 10 1.07 -8.57 2.13
C GLU A 10 1.31 -7.27 1.37
N ILE A 11 2.42 -6.61 1.68
CA ILE A 11 2.97 -5.50 0.91
C ILE A 11 4.34 -5.94 0.40
N ALA A 12 4.61 -5.76 -0.88
CA ALA A 12 5.90 -6.08 -1.46
C ALA A 12 6.44 -4.93 -2.30
N PHE A 13 7.75 -4.72 -2.21
CA PHE A 13 8.50 -3.80 -3.04
C PHE A 13 9.53 -4.55 -3.87
N ARG A 14 10.04 -3.86 -4.90
CA ARG A 14 11.17 -4.31 -5.69
C ARG A 14 12.28 -3.25 -5.65
N ALA A 15 13.53 -3.71 -5.73
CA ALA A 15 14.66 -2.81 -5.90
C ALA A 15 14.64 -2.21 -7.32
N HIS A 16 15.23 -1.02 -7.47
CA HIS A 16 15.45 -0.40 -8.77
C HIS A 16 16.32 -1.31 -9.64
N SER A 17 16.13 -1.29 -10.96
CA SER A 17 16.85 -2.16 -11.89
C SER A 17 18.37 -1.99 -11.78
N GLU A 18 18.84 -0.77 -11.58
CA GLU A 18 20.26 -0.42 -11.44
C GLU A 18 20.81 -0.61 -10.02
N SER A 19 19.96 -0.93 -9.03
CA SER A 19 20.44 -1.14 -7.66
C SER A 19 21.32 -2.39 -7.60
N PRO A 20 22.55 -2.32 -7.05
CA PRO A 20 23.35 -3.53 -6.82
C PRO A 20 22.65 -4.44 -5.80
N PRO A 21 23.03 -5.73 -5.71
CA PRO A 21 22.58 -6.59 -4.63
C PRO A 21 22.85 -5.96 -3.27
N PHE A 22 21.88 -6.07 -2.36
CA PHE A 22 22.03 -5.60 -0.99
C PHE A 22 21.33 -6.54 -0.02
N ALA A 23 21.83 -6.56 1.21
CA ALA A 23 21.19 -7.17 2.35
C ALA A 23 21.55 -6.34 3.60
N ALA A 24 20.55 -5.78 4.26
CA ALA A 24 20.75 -4.90 5.39
C ALA A 24 19.56 -5.00 6.36
N PRO A 25 19.82 -5.06 7.68
CA PRO A 25 18.75 -5.00 8.67
C PRO A 25 18.26 -3.56 8.85
N ILE A 26 16.94 -3.41 8.96
CA ILE A 26 16.30 -2.25 9.60
C ILE A 26 15.99 -2.65 11.04
N ALA A 27 16.51 -1.89 12.01
CA ALA A 27 16.33 -2.24 13.42
C ALA A 27 14.88 -2.06 13.92
N SER A 28 14.14 -1.16 13.28
CA SER A 28 12.74 -0.88 13.59
C SER A 28 12.06 -0.22 12.38
N ILE A 29 10.99 -0.85 11.91
CA ILE A 29 10.05 -0.28 10.96
C ILE A 29 8.64 -0.53 11.48
N GLN A 30 7.78 0.48 11.36
CA GLN A 30 6.34 0.35 11.53
C GLN A 30 5.67 0.71 10.21
N ILE A 31 4.65 -0.07 9.85
CA ILE A 31 3.83 0.19 8.67
C ILE A 31 2.38 0.29 9.11
N ASN A 32 1.73 1.36 8.68
CA ASN A 32 0.29 1.54 8.82
C ASN A 32 -0.38 1.56 7.45
N LEU A 33 -1.63 1.07 7.41
CA LEU A 33 -2.54 1.27 6.30
C LEU A 33 -3.79 2.00 6.80
N SER A 34 -4.36 2.84 5.93
CA SER A 34 -5.57 3.62 6.18
C SER A 34 -6.22 4.01 4.84
N THR A 35 -7.47 4.46 4.88
CA THR A 35 -8.12 5.13 3.75
C THR A 35 -8.01 6.66 3.87
N THR A 36 -8.01 7.34 2.73
CA THR A 36 -7.95 8.80 2.66
C THR A 36 -8.89 9.36 1.59
N ALA A 37 -9.45 10.53 1.87
CA ALA A 37 -10.18 11.32 0.87
C ALA A 37 -9.23 12.15 -0.02
N ASN A 38 -7.96 12.28 0.35
CA ASN A 38 -6.99 13.06 -0.40
C ASN A 38 -6.58 12.33 -1.68
N ALA A 39 -6.52 13.06 -2.80
CA ALA A 39 -6.03 12.52 -4.06
C ALA A 39 -4.49 12.34 -4.01
N ALA A 40 -3.96 11.53 -4.92
CA ALA A 40 -2.54 11.63 -5.26
C ALA A 40 -2.20 13.08 -5.65
N ASP A 41 -1.03 13.55 -5.25
CA ASP A 41 -0.54 14.93 -5.34
C ASP A 41 -1.37 15.97 -4.55
N GLY A 42 -2.37 15.51 -3.78
CA GLY A 42 -3.23 16.33 -2.93
C GLY A 42 -3.09 16.02 -1.43
N LEU A 43 -2.03 15.32 -1.01
CA LEU A 43 -1.77 15.03 0.41
C LEU A 43 -1.47 16.31 1.20
N SER A 44 -2.00 16.39 2.43
CA SER A 44 -1.66 17.44 3.39
C SER A 44 -0.22 17.25 3.89
N THR A 45 0.48 18.35 4.20
CA THR A 45 1.77 18.26 4.88
C THR A 45 1.61 17.89 6.35
N THR A 46 0.43 18.05 6.95
CA THR A 46 0.12 17.52 8.29
C THR A 46 -0.24 16.04 8.16
N PHE A 47 0.54 15.14 8.77
CA PHE A 47 0.33 13.69 8.59
C PHE A 47 -1.04 13.20 9.08
N ALA A 48 -1.53 13.75 10.19
CA ALA A 48 -2.82 13.39 10.77
C ALA A 48 -4.01 13.71 9.84
N ASP A 49 -3.86 14.67 8.92
CA ASP A 49 -4.91 15.06 7.98
C ASP A 49 -5.00 14.13 6.76
N ASN A 50 -4.06 13.18 6.62
CA ASN A 50 -4.03 12.24 5.51
C ASN A 50 -4.67 10.89 5.84
N VAL A 51 -4.86 10.56 7.11
CA VAL A 51 -5.34 9.25 7.54
C VAL A 51 -6.80 9.31 7.98
N GLY A 52 -7.52 8.21 7.77
CA GLY A 52 -8.89 8.02 8.20
C GLY A 52 -9.01 7.41 9.59
N ALA A 53 -10.25 7.18 10.02
CA ALA A 53 -10.56 6.51 11.29
C ALA A 53 -10.13 5.02 11.32
N ASP A 54 -9.75 4.46 10.17
CA ASP A 54 -9.29 3.10 9.98
C ASP A 54 -7.77 2.94 10.05
N ASP A 55 -7.01 3.99 10.44
CA ASP A 55 -5.56 3.91 10.58
C ASP A 55 -5.14 2.73 11.47
N THR A 56 -4.53 1.73 10.83
CA THR A 56 -4.22 0.44 11.44
C THR A 56 -2.73 0.17 11.30
N THR A 57 -2.08 -0.15 12.42
CA THR A 57 -0.72 -0.69 12.38
C THR A 57 -0.76 -2.12 11.85
N VAL A 58 -0.29 -2.32 10.63
CA VAL A 58 -0.34 -3.62 9.94
C VAL A 58 0.95 -4.42 10.09
N PHE A 59 2.05 -3.75 10.43
CA PHE A 59 3.34 -4.37 10.72
C PHE A 59 4.14 -3.53 11.72
N GLY A 60 4.86 -4.18 12.63
CA GLY A 60 5.78 -3.53 13.55
C GLY A 60 5.12 -2.67 14.64
N PRO A 61 5.89 -1.82 15.35
CA PRO A 61 7.34 -1.61 15.23
C PRO A 61 8.15 -2.90 15.43
N ALA A 62 8.95 -3.30 14.44
CA ALA A 62 9.75 -4.52 14.51
C ALA A 62 11.01 -4.42 13.65
N PRO A 63 12.06 -5.21 13.94
CA PRO A 63 13.19 -5.34 13.01
C PRO A 63 12.76 -6.04 11.72
N PHE A 64 13.36 -5.66 10.61
CA PHE A 64 13.08 -6.25 9.30
C PHE A 64 14.35 -6.35 8.46
N ALA A 65 14.61 -7.52 7.87
CA ALA A 65 15.74 -7.72 6.99
C ALA A 65 15.35 -7.34 5.56
N VAL A 66 16.00 -6.30 5.02
CA VAL A 66 15.80 -5.85 3.65
C VAL A 66 16.88 -6.45 2.77
N SER A 67 16.48 -7.19 1.74
CA SER A 67 17.43 -7.73 0.77
C SER A 67 16.85 -7.78 -0.63
N SER A 68 17.70 -7.59 -1.63
CA SER A 68 17.38 -7.88 -3.02
C SER A 68 18.61 -8.43 -3.72
N ALA A 69 18.40 -9.46 -4.54
CA ALA A 69 19.46 -10.08 -5.32
C ALA A 69 19.58 -9.41 -6.71
N GLN A 70 20.61 -9.81 -7.46
CA GLN A 70 20.66 -9.58 -8.89
C GLN A 70 20.45 -10.92 -9.61
N PRO A 71 19.35 -11.08 -10.37
CA PRO A 71 19.12 -12.30 -11.13
C PRO A 71 20.27 -12.58 -12.11
N ALA A 72 20.58 -13.86 -12.34
CA ALA A 72 21.52 -14.24 -13.40
C ALA A 72 21.01 -13.75 -14.76
N ASN A 73 21.90 -13.26 -15.62
CA ASN A 73 21.58 -12.70 -16.94
C ASN A 73 20.60 -11.52 -16.91
N PHE A 74 20.69 -10.66 -15.90
CA PHE A 74 19.84 -9.47 -15.79
C PHE A 74 20.14 -8.47 -16.93
N THR A 75 19.16 -8.25 -17.82
CA THR A 75 19.28 -7.42 -19.03
C THR A 75 18.49 -6.11 -18.97
N HIS A 76 18.39 -5.46 -17.80
CA HIS A 76 17.62 -4.22 -17.55
C HIS A 76 16.08 -4.37 -17.52
N THR A 77 15.56 -5.55 -17.17
CA THR A 77 14.13 -5.70 -16.83
C THR A 77 13.84 -5.22 -15.40
N ALA A 78 12.58 -5.03 -15.03
CA ALA A 78 12.23 -4.74 -13.63
C ALA A 78 12.62 -5.92 -12.71
N LYS A 79 13.18 -5.62 -11.53
CA LYS A 79 13.52 -6.65 -10.55
C LYS A 79 12.26 -7.31 -9.96
N PRO A 80 12.36 -8.55 -9.48
CA PRO A 80 11.25 -9.20 -8.77
C PRO A 80 10.88 -8.47 -7.46
N PHE A 81 9.63 -8.65 -7.04
CA PHE A 81 9.14 -8.18 -5.74
C PHE A 81 9.61 -9.12 -4.63
N GLU A 82 10.84 -8.89 -4.14
CA GLU A 82 11.51 -9.72 -3.14
C GLU A 82 11.51 -9.12 -1.73
N ILE A 83 11.18 -7.82 -1.60
CA ILE A 83 11.15 -7.12 -0.32
C ILE A 83 9.73 -7.20 0.21
N VAL A 84 9.44 -8.27 0.95
CA VAL A 84 8.08 -8.70 1.29
C VAL A 84 7.78 -8.50 2.77
N PHE A 85 6.73 -7.72 3.06
CA PHE A 85 6.18 -7.50 4.39
C PHE A 85 4.88 -8.29 4.55
N PRO A 86 4.87 -9.41 5.29
CA PRO A 86 3.63 -10.06 5.69
C PRO A 86 2.93 -9.19 6.73
N LEU A 87 1.66 -8.88 6.52
CA LEU A 87 0.90 -8.08 7.48
C LEU A 87 0.59 -8.92 8.72
N LEU A 88 1.00 -8.43 9.89
CA LEU A 88 0.68 -9.02 11.19
C LEU A 88 -0.79 -8.79 11.55
N THR A 89 -1.35 -7.69 11.06
CA THR A 89 -2.78 -7.39 11.11
C THR A 89 -3.25 -7.12 9.67
N PRO A 90 -3.98 -8.06 9.04
CA PRO A 90 -4.57 -7.84 7.72
C PRO A 90 -5.46 -6.61 7.71
N PHE A 91 -5.48 -5.90 6.59
CA PHE A 91 -6.22 -4.65 6.44
C PHE A 91 -7.31 -4.79 5.38
N PHE A 92 -8.56 -4.50 5.75
CA PHE A 92 -9.65 -4.48 4.77
C PHE A 92 -9.65 -3.13 4.04
N TYR A 93 -9.43 -3.15 2.73
CA TYR A 93 -9.50 -1.96 1.90
C TYR A 93 -10.74 -1.98 1.01
N ASP A 94 -11.57 -0.96 1.18
CA ASP A 94 -12.72 -0.66 0.34
C ASP A 94 -12.43 0.59 -0.51
N PRO A 95 -12.22 0.45 -1.84
CA PRO A 95 -11.99 1.60 -2.72
C PRO A 95 -13.12 2.62 -2.75
N ALA A 96 -14.33 2.27 -2.30
CA ALA A 96 -15.45 3.23 -2.21
C ALA A 96 -15.26 4.23 -1.06
N LEU A 97 -14.40 3.94 -0.09
CA LEU A 97 -14.12 4.81 1.06
C LEU A 97 -12.97 5.81 0.80
N GLY A 98 -12.25 5.68 -0.31
CA GLY A 98 -11.17 6.59 -0.70
C GLY A 98 -9.91 5.88 -1.18
N ASN A 99 -8.83 6.64 -1.35
CA ASN A 99 -7.53 6.11 -1.73
C ASN A 99 -6.88 5.38 -0.55
N LEU A 100 -5.93 4.48 -0.85
CA LEU A 100 -5.13 3.78 0.16
C LEU A 100 -3.92 4.63 0.57
N ILE A 101 -3.73 4.81 1.88
CA ILE A 101 -2.49 5.33 2.48
C ILE A 101 -1.61 4.17 2.93
N LEU A 102 -0.33 4.29 2.57
CA LEU A 102 0.76 3.49 3.10
C LEU A 102 1.69 4.44 3.87
N ASP A 103 1.66 4.36 5.19
CA ASP A 103 2.57 5.11 6.07
C ASP A 103 3.68 4.18 6.57
N MET A 104 4.93 4.58 6.35
CA MET A 104 6.11 3.86 6.81
C MET A 104 6.93 4.75 7.73
N ARG A 105 7.14 4.27 8.96
CA ARG A 105 7.92 4.97 10.00
C ARG A 105 9.21 4.21 10.26
N ILE A 106 10.33 4.82 9.89
CA ILE A 106 11.67 4.27 10.06
C ILE A 106 12.55 5.32 10.75
N PRO A 107 12.91 5.15 12.03
CA PRO A 107 13.88 6.03 12.69
C PRO A 107 15.22 6.02 11.93
N VAL A 108 15.86 7.19 11.78
CA VAL A 108 17.13 7.31 11.04
C VAL A 108 18.20 6.36 11.57
N GLN A 109 18.28 6.18 12.89
CA GLN A 109 19.23 5.28 13.55
C GLN A 109 18.94 3.81 13.23
N ALA A 110 17.68 3.47 12.93
CA ALA A 110 17.26 2.12 12.57
C ALA A 110 17.59 1.76 11.12
N ALA A 111 17.89 2.75 10.26
CA ALA A 111 18.18 2.57 8.83
C ALA A 111 19.68 2.60 8.48
N GLN A 112 20.59 2.74 9.46
CA GLN A 112 22.00 3.10 9.22
C GLN A 112 22.90 2.10 8.46
N PRO A 113 22.50 0.88 8.06
CA PRO A 113 23.24 0.17 7.01
C PRO A 113 22.69 0.37 5.58
N LEU A 114 21.49 0.94 5.38
CA LEU A 114 20.86 1.05 4.04
C LEU A 114 21.27 2.28 3.21
N LEU A 115 21.84 3.31 3.83
CA LEU A 115 21.75 4.70 3.32
C LEU A 115 22.69 5.10 2.16
N ALA A 116 23.51 4.21 1.61
CA ALA A 116 24.48 4.61 0.58
C ALA A 116 24.28 3.95 -0.80
N THR A 117 23.65 2.77 -0.89
CA THR A 117 23.66 1.97 -2.14
C THR A 117 22.36 1.23 -2.44
N THR A 118 21.30 1.46 -1.66
CA THR A 118 20.01 0.79 -1.84
C THR A 118 19.01 1.73 -2.50
N ALA A 119 18.49 1.34 -3.67
CA ALA A 119 17.44 2.06 -4.35
C ALA A 119 16.24 1.15 -4.57
N PHE A 120 15.07 1.61 -4.17
CA PHE A 120 13.79 0.97 -4.47
C PHE A 120 13.26 1.51 -5.78
N ASP A 121 12.54 0.67 -6.53
CA ASP A 121 11.97 1.10 -7.80
C ASP A 121 10.80 2.06 -7.57
N GLY A 122 10.71 3.08 -8.42
CA GLY A 122 9.72 4.14 -8.29
C GLY A 122 9.43 4.85 -9.61
N SER A 123 8.28 5.51 -9.66
CA SER A 123 7.84 6.30 -10.81
C SER A 123 7.70 7.76 -10.40
N VAL A 124 8.08 8.65 -11.32
CA VAL A 124 7.87 10.10 -11.25
C VAL A 124 7.20 10.56 -12.54
N SER A 125 5.93 10.19 -12.72
CA SER A 125 5.08 10.79 -13.75
C SER A 125 4.29 11.95 -13.15
N GLY A 126 3.45 12.61 -13.94
CA GLY A 126 2.40 13.53 -13.46
C GLY A 126 1.00 12.97 -13.71
N SER A 127 0.92 11.65 -13.97
CA SER A 127 -0.31 10.90 -14.24
C SER A 127 -0.40 9.65 -13.34
N ASP A 128 0.40 9.60 -12.29
CA ASP A 128 0.55 8.50 -11.36
C ASP A 128 -0.63 8.48 -10.40
N ALA A 129 -1.09 7.27 -10.10
CA ALA A 129 -2.08 7.03 -9.05
C ALA A 129 -1.46 7.10 -7.64
N THR A 130 -0.26 7.69 -7.48
CA THR A 130 0.53 7.67 -6.24
C THR A 130 1.30 8.97 -6.06
N SER A 131 1.47 9.40 -4.83
CA SER A 131 2.36 10.50 -4.43
C SER A 131 2.81 10.28 -3.00
N ARG A 132 3.73 11.09 -2.48
CA ARG A 132 4.12 11.02 -1.08
C ARG A 132 4.42 12.38 -0.47
N VAL A 133 4.16 12.46 0.83
CA VAL A 133 4.72 13.47 1.72
C VAL A 133 5.56 12.74 2.77
N TYR A 134 6.71 13.29 3.15
CA TYR A 134 7.59 12.64 4.12
C TYR A 134 8.37 13.66 4.96
N SER A 135 8.84 13.21 6.12
CA SER A 135 9.75 13.93 7.00
C SER A 135 11.10 13.23 6.98
N TYR A 136 12.13 13.93 6.52
CA TYR A 136 13.50 13.43 6.54
C TYR A 136 14.34 14.14 7.60
N TYR A 137 14.25 15.47 7.69
CA TYR A 137 15.10 16.28 8.55
C TYR A 137 14.52 16.43 9.96
N ASN A 138 13.19 16.43 10.08
CA ASN A 138 12.50 16.60 11.36
C ASN A 138 12.30 15.27 12.12
N GLY A 139 12.77 14.16 11.54
CA GLY A 139 12.73 12.83 12.15
C GLY A 139 11.36 12.14 12.01
N VAL A 140 11.33 10.88 12.46
CA VAL A 140 10.21 9.95 12.27
C VAL A 140 8.93 10.34 13.01
N ASN A 141 9.04 11.13 14.09
CA ASN A 141 7.90 11.56 14.90
C ASN A 141 7.45 13.00 14.57
N SER A 142 7.94 13.58 13.47
CA SER A 142 7.48 14.90 13.04
C SER A 142 5.98 14.85 12.72
N PRO A 143 5.16 15.78 13.22
CA PRO A 143 3.74 15.85 12.85
C PRO A 143 3.52 16.40 11.44
N ILE A 144 4.56 17.00 10.85
CA ILE A 144 4.50 17.71 9.57
C ILE A 144 5.61 17.19 8.64
N ALA A 145 5.28 16.97 7.37
CA ALA A 145 6.20 16.64 6.31
C ALA A 145 7.10 17.84 5.96
N ASP A 146 8.39 17.58 5.75
CA ASP A 146 9.32 18.58 5.21
C ASP A 146 9.51 18.47 3.69
N GLN A 147 8.97 17.40 3.09
CA GLN A 147 9.10 17.11 1.66
C GLN A 147 7.77 16.66 1.05
N VAL A 148 7.48 17.15 -0.15
CA VAL A 148 6.35 16.74 -1.00
C VAL A 148 6.91 16.24 -2.32
N SER A 149 6.38 15.14 -2.85
CA SER A 149 6.96 14.46 -4.00
C SER A 149 5.90 13.68 -4.77
N THR A 150 5.89 13.82 -6.10
CA THR A 150 5.06 12.97 -6.99
C THR A 150 5.58 11.53 -7.07
N LEU A 151 6.84 11.30 -6.65
CA LEU A 151 7.42 9.95 -6.63
C LEU A 151 6.58 8.96 -5.81
N GLY A 152 6.16 7.88 -6.46
CA GLY A 152 5.61 6.70 -5.81
C GLY A 152 6.52 5.48 -5.98
N LEU A 153 6.70 4.69 -4.91
CA LEU A 153 7.39 3.40 -5.03
C LEU A 153 6.50 2.40 -5.78
N ILE A 154 7.11 1.62 -6.65
CA ILE A 154 6.40 0.49 -7.29
C ILE A 154 6.10 -0.54 -6.21
N THR A 155 4.82 -0.64 -5.87
CA THR A 155 4.33 -1.40 -4.70
C THR A 155 3.31 -2.44 -5.16
N ARG A 156 3.40 -3.64 -4.62
CA ARG A 156 2.42 -4.72 -4.83
C ARG A 156 1.72 -5.02 -3.52
N PHE A 157 0.39 -5.05 -3.57
CA PHE A 157 -0.45 -5.53 -2.48
C PHE A 157 -1.00 -6.91 -2.85
N THR A 158 -0.82 -7.89 -1.97
CA THR A 158 -1.53 -9.17 -2.08
C THR A 158 -2.80 -9.07 -1.26
N ALA A 159 -3.95 -9.30 -1.89
CA ALA A 159 -5.25 -9.19 -1.26
C ALA A 159 -6.20 -10.31 -1.67
N THR A 160 -7.02 -10.77 -0.72
CA THR A 160 -8.16 -11.65 -0.99
C THR A 160 -9.40 -10.79 -1.23
N PRO A 161 -9.93 -10.72 -2.46
CA PRO A 161 -11.11 -9.92 -2.75
C PRO A 161 -12.33 -10.48 -2.03
N VAL A 162 -13.27 -9.61 -1.66
CA VAL A 162 -14.59 -10.06 -1.20
C VAL A 162 -15.30 -10.69 -2.39
N PRO A 163 -15.85 -11.91 -2.25
CA PRO A 163 -16.65 -12.51 -3.32
C PRO A 163 -17.82 -11.59 -3.66
N GLU A 164 -17.86 -11.10 -4.90
CA GLU A 164 -19.03 -10.38 -5.37
C GLU A 164 -20.23 -11.34 -5.33
N PRO A 165 -21.38 -10.96 -4.74
CA PRO A 165 -22.59 -11.74 -4.90
C PRO A 165 -22.84 -11.82 -6.40
N GLY A 166 -22.76 -13.02 -6.99
CA GLY A 166 -22.89 -13.18 -8.43
C GLY A 166 -24.15 -12.45 -8.88
N THR A 167 -24.00 -11.43 -9.71
CA THR A 167 -25.08 -10.51 -10.10
C THR A 167 -26.29 -11.27 -10.66
N ALA A 168 -26.05 -12.45 -11.22
CA ALA A 168 -27.07 -13.41 -11.66
C ALA A 168 -27.96 -13.95 -10.52
N VAL A 169 -27.41 -14.21 -9.33
CA VAL A 169 -28.17 -14.67 -8.16
C VAL A 169 -29.06 -13.55 -7.62
N LEU A 170 -28.53 -12.33 -7.52
CA LEU A 170 -29.34 -11.17 -7.13
C LEU A 170 -30.42 -10.83 -8.15
N PHE A 171 -30.11 -10.92 -9.44
CA PHE A 171 -31.08 -10.73 -10.52
C PHE A 171 -32.15 -11.82 -10.52
N ALA A 172 -31.78 -13.09 -10.33
CA ALA A 172 -32.71 -14.21 -10.25
C ALA A 172 -33.63 -14.10 -9.02
N LEU A 173 -33.09 -13.70 -7.85
CA LEU A 173 -33.90 -13.43 -6.66
C LEU A 173 -34.83 -12.23 -6.86
N GLY A 174 -34.36 -11.16 -7.51
CA GLY A 174 -35.18 -10.01 -7.87
C GLY A 174 -36.36 -10.38 -8.78
N LEU A 175 -36.11 -11.17 -9.83
CA LEU A 175 -37.15 -11.69 -10.72
C LEU A 175 -38.13 -12.63 -9.99
N ALA A 176 -37.63 -13.49 -9.10
CA ALA A 176 -38.46 -14.40 -8.32
C ALA A 176 -39.38 -13.64 -7.34
N ALA A 177 -38.88 -12.60 -6.69
CA ALA A 177 -39.67 -11.74 -5.81
C ALA A 177 -40.75 -10.96 -6.57
N LEU A 178 -40.41 -10.42 -7.75
CA LEU A 178 -41.36 -9.74 -8.64
C LEU A 178 -42.45 -10.70 -9.14
N ALA A 179 -42.09 -11.91 -9.56
CA ALA A 179 -43.04 -12.94 -9.98
C ALA A 179 -43.92 -13.45 -8.82
N GLY A 180 -43.42 -13.44 -7.59
CA GLY A 180 -44.19 -13.74 -6.39
C GLY A 180 -45.22 -12.65 -6.02
N CYS A 181 -44.87 -11.38 -6.24
CA CYS A 181 -45.77 -10.25 -5.96
C CYS A 181 -46.93 -10.17 -6.96
N THR A 182 -46.69 -10.46 -8.24
CA THR A 182 -47.76 -10.44 -9.27
C THR A 182 -48.77 -11.58 -9.11
N ARG A 183 -48.43 -12.65 -8.37
CA ARG A 183 -49.31 -13.79 -8.09
C ARG A 183 -50.22 -13.62 -6.86
N ARG A 184 -50.00 -12.62 -6.01
CA ARG A 184 -50.81 -12.35 -4.81
C ARG A 184 -51.86 -11.24 -5.00
N GLY A 185 -51.95 -10.66 -6.19
CA GLY A 185 -52.83 -9.53 -6.51
C GLY A 185 -54.12 -9.86 -7.28
N THR A 186 -54.54 -11.13 -7.33
CA THR A 186 -55.80 -11.60 -7.94
C THR A 186 -56.49 -12.57 -7.00
#